data_AF-A0A7W0JNP3-F1
#
_entry.id   AF-A0A7W0JNP3-F1
#
_cell.length_a   1.000
_cell.length_b   1.000
_cell.length_c   1.000
_cell.angle_alpha   90.00
_cell.angle_beta   90.00
_cell.angle_gamma   90.00
#
_symmetry.space_group_name_H-M   'P 1'
#
loop_
_entity.id
_entity.type
_entity.pdbx_description
1 polymer ?
#
loop_
_entity_poly.entity_id
_entity_poly.type
_entity_poly.pdbx_seq_one_letter_code
_entity_poly.pdbx_strand_id
1 'polypeptide(L)'
;DIGDSAITETVGLGGFSMAAAPAIVRFVGGDVPLALATTRSMYDITLGENPALAIPILDFRGAPTGIDVLAVARTGILPQINTGMAGAVAGTGQVGAGLVKPPAECFAAALRALVELAP
;
A
#
# COMPACT_ATOMS: atom_id res chain seq x y z
N ASP A 1 -4.29 9.27 9.91
CA ASP A 1 -4.76 9.07 8.52
C ASP A 1 -6.28 9.13 8.53
N ILE A 2 -6.91 9.66 7.48
CA ILE A 2 -8.36 9.86 7.42
C ILE A 2 -8.86 9.69 5.98
N GLY A 3 -9.99 9.01 5.83
CA GLY A 3 -10.67 8.82 4.54
C GLY A 3 -10.58 7.39 4.04
N ASP A 4 -11.45 7.07 3.09
CA ASP A 4 -11.60 5.72 2.54
C ASP A 4 -10.70 5.48 1.32
N SER A 5 -9.85 6.45 0.95
CA SER A 5 -9.00 6.36 -0.25
C SER A 5 -8.01 5.20 -0.19
N ALA A 6 -7.67 4.70 1.01
CA ALA A 6 -6.85 3.52 1.23
C ALA A 6 -7.41 2.23 0.57
N ILE A 7 -8.68 2.25 0.14
CA ILE A 7 -9.23 1.19 -0.73
C ILE A 7 -8.47 1.08 -2.04
N THR A 8 -7.86 2.18 -2.51
CA THR A 8 -7.03 2.25 -3.73
C THR A 8 -5.82 1.32 -3.62
N GLU A 9 -5.13 1.35 -2.49
CA GLU A 9 -4.02 0.44 -2.18
C GLU A 9 -4.48 -1.00 -2.02
N THR A 10 -5.66 -1.20 -1.42
CA THR A 10 -6.24 -2.54 -1.25
C THR A 10 -6.50 -3.24 -2.59
N VAL A 11 -6.82 -2.47 -3.64
CA VAL A 11 -6.97 -2.99 -5.02
C VAL A 11 -5.66 -3.02 -5.83
N GLY A 12 -4.52 -2.71 -5.21
CA GLY A 12 -3.18 -2.77 -5.81
C GLY A 12 -2.68 -1.48 -6.46
N LEU A 13 -3.43 -0.38 -6.35
CA LEU A 13 -3.03 0.94 -6.87
C LEU A 13 -2.35 1.79 -5.77
N GLY A 14 -2.13 3.09 -6.03
CA GLY A 14 -1.59 4.01 -5.03
C GLY A 14 -0.20 3.60 -4.52
N GLY A 15 -0.04 3.50 -3.19
CA GLY A 15 1.19 3.03 -2.54
C GLY A 15 1.70 1.66 -3.04
N PHE A 16 0.81 0.79 -3.53
CA PHE A 16 1.18 -0.52 -4.05
C PHE A 16 1.84 -0.44 -5.43
N SER A 17 1.43 0.55 -6.23
CA SER A 17 1.92 0.78 -7.59
C SER A 17 2.72 2.08 -7.72
N MET A 18 3.45 2.48 -6.68
CA MET A 18 4.31 3.68 -6.70
C MET A 18 5.25 3.74 -7.90
N ALA A 19 5.81 2.60 -8.30
CA ALA A 19 6.68 2.49 -9.47
C ALA A 19 6.03 3.00 -10.77
N ALA A 20 4.69 2.95 -10.88
CA ALA A 20 3.95 3.43 -12.05
C ALA A 20 3.82 4.97 -12.10
N ALA A 21 4.13 5.69 -11.03
CA ALA A 21 3.93 7.13 -10.92
C ALA A 21 5.19 7.89 -10.46
N PRO A 22 6.34 7.78 -11.18
CA PRO A 22 7.60 8.40 -10.76
C PRO A 22 7.51 9.93 -10.59
N ALA A 23 6.61 10.59 -11.32
CA ALA A 23 6.42 12.04 -11.28
C ALA A 23 5.98 12.58 -9.91
N ILE A 24 5.18 11.81 -9.16
CA ILE A 24 4.63 12.27 -7.88
C ILE A 24 5.46 11.85 -6.66
N VAL A 25 6.48 11.01 -6.84
CA VAL A 25 7.25 10.44 -5.72
C VAL A 25 7.90 11.53 -4.88
N ARG A 26 8.39 12.61 -5.51
CA ARG A 26 8.93 13.78 -4.78
C ARG A 26 7.88 14.53 -3.98
N PHE A 27 6.62 14.51 -4.43
CA PHE A 27 5.50 15.18 -3.75
C PHE A 27 5.00 14.37 -2.55
N VAL A 28 4.86 13.05 -2.70
CA VAL A 28 4.42 12.15 -1.61
C VAL A 28 5.55 11.86 -0.61
N GLY A 29 6.81 12.01 -1.04
CA GLY A 29 8.01 11.79 -0.25
C GLY A 29 8.80 10.57 -0.74
N GLY A 30 10.12 10.74 -0.90
CA GLY A 30 11.04 9.70 -1.36
C GLY A 30 11.65 9.96 -2.74
N ASP A 31 12.19 8.89 -3.34
CA ASP A 31 12.82 8.90 -4.66
C ASP A 31 12.39 7.69 -5.52
N VAL A 32 12.76 7.70 -6.81
CA VAL A 32 12.38 6.64 -7.76
C VAL A 32 12.86 5.25 -7.30
N PRO A 33 14.10 5.07 -6.78
CA PRO A 33 14.52 3.82 -6.17
C PRO A 33 13.61 3.35 -5.04
N LEU A 34 13.19 4.22 -4.13
CA LEU A 34 12.23 3.89 -3.07
C LEU A 34 10.90 3.43 -3.68
N ALA A 35 10.36 4.15 -4.67
CA ALA A 35 9.11 3.76 -5.30
C ALA A 35 9.17 2.35 -5.93
N LEU A 36 10.29 2.02 -6.59
CA LEU A 36 10.53 0.69 -7.16
C LEU A 36 10.63 -0.38 -6.07
N ALA A 37 11.41 -0.12 -5.02
CA ALA A 37 11.59 -1.05 -3.90
C ALA A 37 10.28 -1.30 -3.16
N THR A 38 9.50 -0.25 -2.93
CA THR A 38 8.21 -0.32 -2.25
C THR A 38 7.22 -1.16 -3.05
N THR A 39 7.00 -0.87 -4.34
CA THR A 39 6.13 -1.72 -5.18
C THR A 39 6.61 -3.17 -5.21
N ARG A 40 7.93 -3.41 -5.26
CA ARG A 40 8.48 -4.77 -5.21
C ARG A 40 8.12 -5.49 -3.90
N SER A 41 8.25 -4.82 -2.75
CA SER A 41 7.89 -5.38 -1.44
C SER A 41 6.41 -5.68 -1.28
N MET A 42 5.53 -4.98 -2.01
CA MET A 42 4.09 -5.25 -1.94
C MET A 42 3.74 -6.58 -2.59
N TYR A 43 4.50 -7.05 -3.58
CA TYR A 43 4.32 -8.40 -4.11
C TYR A 43 4.57 -9.48 -3.04
N ASP A 44 5.45 -9.24 -2.06
CA ASP A 44 5.77 -10.21 -1.01
C ASP A 44 4.63 -10.42 -0.01
N ILE A 45 3.64 -9.51 0.01
CA ILE A 45 2.48 -9.55 0.91
C ILE A 45 1.13 -9.63 0.18
N THR A 46 1.15 -9.96 -1.11
CA THR A 46 -0.08 -10.10 -1.92
C THR A 46 -0.22 -11.51 -2.50
N LEU A 47 -1.47 -11.93 -2.67
CA LEU A 47 -1.82 -13.25 -3.22
C LEU A 47 -1.46 -13.41 -4.70
N GLY A 48 -1.38 -12.32 -5.46
CA GLY A 48 -1.01 -12.38 -6.86
C GLY A 48 -0.89 -11.02 -7.54
N GLU A 49 -0.83 -11.06 -8.87
CA GLU A 49 -0.73 -9.87 -9.72
C GLU A 49 -2.02 -9.68 -10.51
N ASN A 50 -2.46 -8.42 -10.67
CA ASN A 50 -3.57 -8.07 -11.55
C ASN A 50 -3.04 -7.61 -12.93
N PRO A 51 -3.15 -8.44 -13.99
CA PRO A 51 -2.61 -8.12 -15.30
C PRO A 51 -3.37 -6.98 -16.02
N ALA A 52 -4.58 -6.62 -15.58
CA ALA A 52 -5.31 -5.47 -16.11
C ALA A 52 -4.68 -4.13 -15.68
N LEU A 53 -3.83 -4.15 -14.65
CA LEU A 53 -3.17 -2.98 -14.07
C LEU A 53 -1.64 -3.16 -14.19
N ALA A 54 -1.14 -3.27 -15.42
CA ALA A 54 0.28 -3.50 -15.68
C ALA A 54 1.15 -2.30 -15.28
N ILE A 55 2.35 -2.58 -14.75
CA ILE A 55 3.35 -1.59 -14.36
C ILE A 55 4.53 -1.65 -15.36
N PRO A 56 4.61 -0.73 -16.35
CA PRO A 56 5.55 -0.86 -17.47
C PRO A 56 7.03 -0.92 -17.06
N ILE A 57 7.44 -0.13 -16.07
CA ILE A 57 8.84 -0.08 -15.60
C ILE A 57 9.28 -1.35 -14.87
N LEU A 58 8.33 -2.23 -14.52
CA LEU A 58 8.58 -3.54 -13.91
C LEU A 58 8.31 -4.65 -14.93
N ASP A 59 8.72 -4.45 -16.19
CA ASP A 59 8.52 -5.38 -17.30
C ASP A 59 7.05 -5.78 -17.50
N PHE A 60 6.14 -4.81 -17.31
CA PHE A 60 4.69 -5.01 -17.42
C PHE A 60 4.10 -6.06 -16.48
N ARG A 61 4.76 -6.34 -15.35
CA ARG A 61 4.15 -7.09 -14.24
C ARG A 61 2.81 -6.46 -13.82
N GLY A 62 1.85 -7.29 -13.42
CA GLY A 62 0.55 -6.82 -12.95
C GLY A 62 0.68 -6.15 -11.58
N ALA A 63 -0.28 -5.31 -11.19
CA ALA A 63 -0.26 -4.67 -9.88
C ALA A 63 -0.36 -5.72 -8.74
N PRO A 64 0.43 -5.60 -7.65
CA PRO A 64 0.32 -6.51 -6.51
C PRO A 64 -1.07 -6.39 -5.89
N THR A 65 -1.82 -7.51 -5.84
CA THR A 65 -3.27 -7.49 -5.53
C THR A 65 -3.65 -8.58 -4.52
N GLY A 66 -4.56 -8.24 -3.61
CA GLY A 66 -5.08 -9.15 -2.59
C GLY A 66 -4.11 -9.29 -1.43
N ILE A 67 -4.16 -8.34 -0.48
CA ILE A 67 -3.30 -8.34 0.71
C ILE A 67 -3.52 -9.62 1.52
N ASP A 68 -2.45 -10.39 1.71
CA ASP A 68 -2.47 -11.63 2.50
C ASP A 68 -2.03 -11.36 3.94
N VAL A 69 -2.98 -11.49 4.88
CA VAL A 69 -2.75 -11.31 6.32
C VAL A 69 -1.65 -12.23 6.85
N LEU A 70 -1.56 -13.48 6.36
CA LEU A 70 -0.53 -14.43 6.77
C LEU A 70 0.85 -13.99 6.26
N ALA A 71 0.94 -13.50 5.02
CA ALA A 71 2.18 -12.99 4.47
C ALA A 71 2.64 -11.71 5.18
N VAL A 72 1.74 -10.78 5.48
CA VAL A 72 2.04 -9.59 6.30
C VAL A 72 2.60 -9.99 7.67
N ALA A 73 1.92 -10.92 8.36
CA ALA A 73 2.36 -11.38 9.68
C ALA A 73 3.72 -12.11 9.64
N ARG A 74 3.96 -12.93 8.61
CA ARG A 74 5.19 -13.72 8.46
C ARG A 74 6.40 -12.86 8.08
N THR A 75 6.21 -11.87 7.21
CA THR A 75 7.31 -11.04 6.68
C THR A 75 7.58 -9.80 7.55
N GLY A 76 6.57 -9.33 8.30
CA GLY A 76 6.62 -8.04 8.98
C GLY A 76 6.50 -6.83 8.04
N ILE A 77 6.29 -7.06 6.73
CA ILE A 77 6.07 -5.99 5.75
C ILE A 77 4.62 -5.53 5.88
N LEU A 78 4.43 -4.24 6.17
CA LEU A 78 3.11 -3.62 6.23
C LEU A 78 2.73 -2.99 4.89
N PRO A 79 1.44 -3.01 4.50
CA PRO A 79 0.94 -2.30 3.32
C PRO A 79 1.38 -0.84 3.27
N GLN A 80 1.95 -0.41 2.14
CA GLN A 80 2.28 0.99 1.92
C GLN A 80 1.03 1.76 1.44
N ILE A 81 0.78 2.92 2.05
CA ILE A 81 -0.27 3.85 1.65
C ILE A 81 0.33 5.20 1.26
N ASN A 82 -0.12 5.74 0.13
CA ASN A 82 0.16 7.11 -0.28
C ASN A 82 -1.08 7.96 -0.03
N THR A 83 -0.98 8.97 0.84
CA THR A 83 -2.15 9.73 1.26
C THR A 83 -1.90 11.23 1.25
N GLY A 84 -2.97 12.01 1.10
CA GLY A 84 -2.95 13.45 1.31
C GLY A 84 -2.96 13.76 2.81
N MET A 85 -2.17 14.75 3.22
CA MET A 85 -2.18 15.25 4.60
C MET A 85 -3.21 16.38 4.69
N ALA A 86 -4.27 16.18 5.46
CA ALA A 86 -5.25 17.21 5.75
C ALA A 86 -4.81 18.06 6.95
N GLY A 87 -5.08 19.37 6.90
CA GLY A 87 -4.84 20.27 8.03
C GLY A 87 -5.68 19.89 9.25
N ALA A 88 -5.13 20.05 10.45
CA ALA A 88 -5.81 19.69 11.70
C ALA A 88 -7.03 20.58 12.01
N VAL A 89 -7.11 21.77 11.40
CA VAL A 89 -8.22 22.71 11.56
C VAL A 89 -9.20 22.51 10.41
N ALA A 90 -10.50 22.41 10.75
CA ALA A 90 -11.56 22.26 9.76
C ALA A 90 -11.54 23.41 8.76
N GLY A 91 -11.63 23.08 7.47
CA GLY A 91 -11.59 24.05 6.38
C GLY A 91 -10.19 24.44 5.88
N THR A 92 -9.10 23.99 6.52
CA THR A 92 -7.73 24.22 6.01
C THR A 92 -7.45 23.50 4.69
N GLY A 93 -8.07 22.33 4.47
CA GLY A 93 -7.85 21.52 3.29
C GLY A 93 -6.52 20.75 3.32
N GLN A 94 -6.00 20.41 2.15
CA GLN A 94 -4.76 19.64 2.02
C GLN A 94 -3.54 20.51 2.29
N VAL A 95 -2.67 20.05 3.20
CA VAL A 95 -1.42 20.71 3.61
C VAL A 95 -0.17 19.96 3.16
N GLY A 96 -0.32 18.76 2.58
CA GLY A 96 0.79 17.96 2.07
C GLY A 96 0.36 16.60 1.53
N ALA A 97 1.34 15.72 1.32
CA ALA A 97 1.15 14.30 1.03
C ALA A 97 2.24 13.50 1.73
N GLY A 98 1.99 12.22 1.98
CA GLY A 98 2.89 11.41 2.78
C GLY A 98 2.75 9.92 2.54
N LEU A 99 3.77 9.21 3.01
CA LEU A 99 3.83 7.76 3.09
C LEU A 99 3.39 7.34 4.49
N VAL A 100 2.34 6.52 4.58
CA VAL A 100 1.86 5.96 5.85
C VAL A 100 1.69 4.45 5.74
N LYS A 101 1.63 3.79 6.91
CA LYS A 101 1.38 2.36 7.04
C LYS A 101 0.23 2.15 8.03
N PRO A 102 -0.62 1.14 7.82
CA PRO A 102 -1.61 0.75 8.81
C PRO A 102 -0.94 0.27 10.10
N PRO A 103 -1.62 0.33 11.25
CA PRO A 103 -1.11 -0.24 12.50
C PRO A 103 -0.90 -1.76 12.35
N ALA A 104 0.24 -2.28 12.79
CA ALA A 104 0.56 -3.71 12.66
C ALA A 104 -0.42 -4.61 13.43
N GLU A 105 -1.02 -4.07 14.50
CA GLU A 105 -1.90 -4.77 15.41
C GLU A 105 -3.18 -5.26 14.73
N CYS A 106 -3.64 -4.59 13.67
CA CYS A 106 -4.84 -5.01 12.94
C CYS A 106 -4.62 -6.34 12.20
N PHE A 107 -3.43 -6.57 11.64
CA PHE A 107 -3.08 -7.84 10.99
C PHE A 107 -2.90 -8.96 12.01
N ALA A 108 -2.29 -8.67 13.16
CA ALA A 108 -2.18 -9.65 14.24
C ALA A 108 -3.56 -10.05 14.78
N ALA A 109 -4.49 -9.10 14.89
CA ALA A 109 -5.87 -9.39 15.26
C ALA A 109 -6.62 -10.21 14.20
N ALA A 110 -6.48 -9.85 12.92
CA ALA A 110 -7.08 -10.60 11.81
C ALA A 110 -6.55 -12.05 11.77
N LEU A 111 -5.25 -12.26 11.97
CA LEU A 111 -4.67 -13.60 12.02
C LEU A 111 -5.24 -14.43 13.17
N ARG A 112 -5.37 -13.86 14.37
CA ARG A 112 -6.01 -14.56 15.51
C ARG A 112 -7.44 -14.98 15.19
N ALA A 113 -8.23 -14.09 14.59
CA ALA A 113 -9.59 -14.40 14.19
C ALA A 113 -9.65 -15.51 13.11
N LEU A 114 -8.72 -15.51 12.14
CA LEU A 114 -8.63 -16.58 11.14
C LEU A 114 -8.30 -17.94 11.78
N VAL A 115 -7.45 -17.96 12.82
CA VAL A 115 -7.13 -19.19 13.57
C VAL A 115 -8.36 -19.73 14.30
N GLU A 116 -9.18 -18.86 14.91
CA GLU A 116 -10.43 -19.26 15.58
C GLU A 116 -11.48 -19.83 14.62
N LEU A 117 -11.43 -19.42 13.35
CA LEU A 117 -12.33 -19.89 12.29
C LEU A 117 -11.81 -21.13 11.54
N ALA A 118 -10.55 -21.51 11.74
CA ALA A 118 -9.96 -22.66 11.07
C ALA A 118 -10.56 -23.97 11.63
N PRO A 119 -10.98 -24.91 10.75
CA PRO A 119 -11.59 -26.18 11.16
C PRO A 119 -10.62 -27.17 11.80
#